data_AF-A0A945CY73-F1
#
_entry.id   AF-A0A945CY73-F1
#
_cell.length_a   1.000
_cell.length_b   1.000
_cell.length_c   1.000
_cell.angle_alpha   90.00
_cell.angle_beta   90.00
_cell.angle_gamma   90.00
#
_symmetry.space_group_name_H-M   'P 1'
#
loop_
_entity.id
_entity.type
_entity.pdbx_description
1 polymer ?
#
loop_
_entity_poly.entity_id
_entity_poly.type
_entity_poly.pdbx_seq_one_letter_code
_entity_poly.pdbx_strand_id
1 'polypeptide(L)'
;MNSLLAAVSGWLIGGIIVGGIILLIIVTFAFQYIGLYLQAWVSGAKVGFVDLVMMRFRKVNAKSVVINRISAKKAGLEISTNQLEAHYLAGGRITNVVRAMIAADKARIDLQWETSTAIDLAGRDILDAVRTSVDPKVIDCPSATGGKKTI
;
A
#
# COMPACT_ATOMS: atom_id res chain seq x y z
N MET A 1 34.50 38.53 -32.29
CA MET A 1 34.73 38.11 -30.89
C MET A 1 33.43 38.07 -30.05
N ASN A 2 32.47 38.98 -30.26
CA ASN A 2 31.28 39.10 -29.41
C ASN A 2 30.17 38.07 -29.68
N SER A 3 30.14 37.42 -30.84
CA SER A 3 29.13 36.40 -31.19
C SER A 3 29.38 35.04 -30.52
N LEU A 4 30.66 34.68 -30.30
CA LEU A 4 31.03 33.42 -29.64
C LEU A 4 30.79 33.48 -28.12
N LEU A 5 31.01 34.63 -27.47
CA LEU A 5 30.72 34.81 -26.04
C LEU A 5 29.22 34.79 -25.74
N ALA A 6 28.37 35.33 -26.64
CA ALA A 6 26.92 35.23 -26.53
C ALA A 6 26.43 33.78 -26.67
N ALA A 7 26.97 33.01 -27.62
CA ALA A 7 26.64 31.59 -27.79
C ALA A 7 27.09 30.73 -26.60
N VAL A 8 28.28 31.00 -26.04
CA VAL A 8 28.78 30.34 -24.83
C VAL A 8 27.92 30.68 -23.61
N SER A 9 27.46 31.94 -23.49
CA SER A 9 26.54 32.35 -22.43
C SER A 9 25.17 31.67 -22.53
N GLY A 10 24.63 31.49 -23.74
CA GLY A 10 23.38 30.75 -23.97
C GLY A 10 23.49 29.27 -23.58
N TRP A 11 24.63 28.62 -23.88
CA TRP A 11 24.88 27.23 -23.48
C TRP A 11 25.08 27.08 -21.96
N LEU A 12 25.73 28.06 -21.33
CA LEU A 12 25.88 28.14 -19.87
C LEU A 12 24.52 28.33 -19.17
N ILE A 13 23.68 29.24 -19.66
CA ILE A 13 22.34 29.48 -19.12
C ILE A 13 21.46 28.23 -19.32
N GLY A 14 21.52 27.61 -20.50
CA GLY A 14 20.83 26.34 -20.77
C GLY A 14 21.31 25.20 -19.86
N GLY A 15 22.61 25.08 -19.64
CA GLY A 15 23.21 24.09 -18.73
C GLY A 15 22.80 24.29 -17.26
N ILE A 16 22.72 25.54 -16.80
CA ILE A 16 22.25 25.87 -15.44
C ILE A 16 20.77 25.54 -15.29
N ILE A 17 19.93 25.85 -16.29
CA ILE A 17 18.49 25.51 -16.25
C ILE A 17 18.29 24.00 -16.22
N VAL A 18 18.97 23.25 -17.10
CA VAL A 18 18.87 21.78 -17.14
C VAL A 18 19.42 21.16 -15.86
N GLY A 19 20.55 21.64 -15.35
CA GLY A 19 21.13 21.21 -14.07
C GLY A 19 20.21 21.49 -12.88
N GLY A 20 19.56 22.65 -12.86
CA GLY A 20 18.57 23.03 -11.86
C GLY A 20 17.33 22.12 -11.88
N ILE A 21 16.83 21.76 -13.06
CA ILE A 21 15.70 20.82 -13.21
C ILE A 21 16.08 19.43 -12.72
N ILE A 22 17.27 18.92 -13.09
CA ILE A 22 17.75 17.61 -12.63
C ILE A 22 17.90 17.58 -11.11
N LEU A 23 18.48 18.63 -10.53
CA LEU A 23 18.63 18.76 -9.08
C LEU A 23 17.26 18.76 -8.39
N LEU A 24 16.30 19.52 -8.90
CA LEU A 24 14.95 19.60 -8.34
C LEU A 24 14.23 18.24 -8.37
N ILE A 25 14.41 17.47 -9.45
CA ILE A 25 13.88 16.10 -9.54
C ILE A 25 14.50 15.21 -8.45
N ILE A 26 15.83 15.20 -8.33
CA ILE A 26 16.54 14.37 -7.34
C ILE A 26 16.10 14.73 -5.91
N VAL A 27 16.02 16.01 -5.60
CA VAL A 27 15.59 16.51 -4.28
C VAL A 27 14.16 16.08 -3.99
N THR A 28 13.24 16.20 -4.95
CA THR A 28 11.84 15.79 -4.78
C THR A 28 11.72 14.29 -4.49
N PHE A 29 12.48 13.46 -5.22
CA PHE A 29 12.55 12.02 -4.95
C PHE A 29 13.08 11.75 -3.54
N ALA A 30 14.19 12.38 -3.14
CA ALA A 30 14.78 12.19 -1.82
C ALA A 30 13.79 12.55 -0.68
N PHE A 31 13.10 13.69 -0.80
CA PHE A 31 12.08 14.10 0.18
C PHE A 31 10.95 13.08 0.33
N GLN A 32 10.48 12.47 -0.77
CA GLN A 32 9.44 11.45 -0.71
C GLN A 32 9.86 10.21 0.10
N TYR A 33 11.09 9.71 -0.09
CA TYR A 33 11.59 8.54 0.64
C TYR A 33 11.88 8.85 2.11
N ILE A 34 12.46 10.01 2.40
CA ILE A 34 12.71 10.46 3.77
C ILE A 34 11.38 10.62 4.52
N GLY A 35 10.35 11.19 3.87
CA GLY A 35 9.02 11.31 4.44
C GLY A 35 8.39 9.95 4.78
N LEU A 36 8.52 8.97 3.89
CA LEU A 36 8.03 7.59 4.11
C LEU A 36 8.75 6.90 5.27
N TYR A 37 10.09 7.02 5.34
CA TYR A 37 10.89 6.49 6.43
C TYR A 37 10.51 7.10 7.77
N LEU A 38 10.37 8.43 7.81
CA LEU A 38 10.00 9.15 9.03
C LEU A 38 8.59 8.76 9.49
N GLN A 39 7.64 8.61 8.55
CA GLN A 39 6.28 8.15 8.86
C GLN A 39 6.28 6.74 9.49
N ALA A 40 7.11 5.83 8.98
CA ALA A 40 7.26 4.48 9.51
C ALA A 40 7.87 4.51 10.93
N TRP A 41 8.92 5.31 11.12
CA TRP A 41 9.64 5.46 12.38
C TRP A 41 8.75 6.04 13.49
N VAL A 42 8.06 7.15 13.23
CA VAL A 42 7.14 7.80 14.18
C VAL A 42 5.98 6.88 14.57
N SER A 43 5.54 6.02 13.64
CA SER A 43 4.44 5.07 13.89
C SER A 43 4.88 3.79 14.60
N GLY A 44 6.16 3.65 14.98
CA GLY A 44 6.71 2.44 15.61
C GLY A 44 6.80 1.23 14.66
N ALA A 45 6.50 1.42 13.37
CA ALA A 45 6.65 0.43 12.32
C ALA A 45 8.07 0.54 11.75
N LYS A 46 9.06 -0.01 12.47
CA LYS A 46 10.46 0.04 12.05
C LYS A 46 10.63 -0.65 10.68
N VAL A 47 10.85 0.15 9.64
CA VAL A 47 11.27 -0.31 8.30
C VAL A 47 12.68 0.22 8.09
N GLY A 48 13.63 -0.65 7.74
CA GLY A 48 15.00 -0.23 7.47
C GLY A 48 15.07 0.72 6.29
N PHE A 49 15.99 1.69 6.34
CA PHE A 49 16.27 2.53 5.17
C PHE A 49 16.77 1.68 3.99
N VAL A 50 17.56 0.64 4.28
CA VAL A 50 18.01 -0.36 3.30
C VAL A 50 16.82 -1.12 2.71
N ASP A 51 15.85 -1.52 3.52
CA ASP A 51 14.67 -2.24 3.05
C ASP A 51 13.84 -1.41 2.08
N LEU A 52 13.64 -0.11 2.35
CA LEU A 52 12.96 0.82 1.46
C LEU A 52 13.63 0.91 0.08
N VAL A 53 14.96 0.94 0.06
CA VAL A 53 15.74 0.94 -1.18
C VAL A 53 15.63 -0.42 -1.89
N MET A 54 15.72 -1.52 -1.14
CA MET A 54 15.58 -2.89 -1.66
C MET A 54 14.19 -3.20 -2.20
N MET A 55 13.13 -2.62 -1.64
CA MET A 55 11.77 -2.70 -2.18
C MET A 55 11.72 -2.15 -3.60
N ARG A 56 12.41 -1.03 -3.87
CA ARG A 56 12.45 -0.43 -5.19
C ARG A 56 13.16 -1.30 -6.21
N PHE A 57 14.29 -1.92 -5.84
CA PHE A 57 14.98 -2.88 -6.71
C PHE A 57 14.12 -4.10 -7.03
N ARG A 58 13.33 -4.58 -6.07
CA ARG A 58 12.36 -5.67 -6.24
C ARG A 58 11.05 -5.24 -6.93
N LYS A 59 10.94 -3.99 -7.42
CA LYS A 59 9.72 -3.39 -8.02
C LYS A 59 8.49 -3.45 -7.11
N VAL A 60 8.69 -3.44 -5.80
CA VAL A 60 7.62 -3.38 -4.79
C VAL A 60 7.26 -1.91 -4.53
N ASN A 61 5.97 -1.62 -4.40
CA ASN A 61 5.52 -0.29 -4.02
C ASN A 61 5.75 -0.06 -2.51
N ALA A 62 6.90 0.54 -2.18
CA ALA A 62 7.29 0.83 -0.80
C ALA A 62 6.23 1.65 -0.04
N LYS A 63 5.53 2.56 -0.73
CA LYS A 63 4.51 3.41 -0.11
C LYS A 63 3.33 2.59 0.41
N SER A 64 2.82 1.65 -0.40
CA SER A 64 1.69 0.81 0.02
C SER A 64 2.08 -0.13 1.16
N VAL A 65 3.28 -0.72 1.12
CA VAL A 65 3.79 -1.59 2.18
C VAL A 65 3.90 -0.85 3.51
N VAL A 66 4.54 0.33 3.51
CA VAL A 66 4.72 1.13 4.74
C VAL A 66 3.38 1.56 5.34
N ILE A 67 2.45 2.08 4.53
CA ILE A 67 1.14 2.54 5.03
C ILE A 67 0.35 1.38 5.65
N ASN A 68 0.34 0.22 5.00
CA ASN A 68 -0.32 -0.97 5.51
C ASN A 68 0.37 -1.51 6.77
N ARG A 69 1.70 -1.49 6.83
CA ARG A 69 2.48 -1.88 8.01
C ARG A 69 2.18 -0.99 9.21
N ILE A 70 2.11 0.33 9.00
CA ILE A 70 1.72 1.32 10.02
C ILE A 70 0.31 1.01 10.53
N SER A 71 -0.62 0.75 9.61
CA SER A 71 -2.02 0.47 9.94
C SER A 71 -2.16 -0.81 10.76
N ALA A 72 -1.44 -1.87 10.38
CA ALA A 72 -1.37 -3.12 11.13
C ALA A 72 -0.78 -2.92 12.53
N LYS A 73 0.35 -2.21 12.68
CA LYS A 73 0.97 -2.00 13.99
C LYS A 73 0.07 -1.16 14.91
N LYS A 74 -0.61 -0.14 14.38
CA LYS A 74 -1.58 0.67 15.13
C LYS A 74 -2.81 -0.12 15.56
N ALA A 75 -3.16 -1.18 14.84
CA ALA A 75 -4.23 -2.11 15.21
C ALA A 75 -3.76 -3.22 16.18
N GLY A 76 -2.49 -3.26 16.57
CA GLY A 76 -1.94 -4.33 17.42
C GLY A 76 -1.54 -5.60 16.67
N LEU A 77 -1.66 -5.62 15.33
CA LEU A 77 -1.29 -6.77 14.52
C LEU A 77 0.23 -6.80 14.24
N GLU A 78 0.85 -7.94 14.56
CA GLU A 78 2.29 -8.16 14.38
C GLU A 78 2.62 -8.74 13.00
N ILE A 79 2.46 -7.93 11.96
CA ILE A 79 2.77 -8.35 10.58
C ILE A 79 4.16 -7.84 10.20
N SER A 80 5.03 -8.72 9.70
CA SER A 80 6.37 -8.33 9.26
C SER A 80 6.33 -7.59 7.91
N THR A 81 7.31 -6.72 7.67
CA THR A 81 7.46 -6.03 6.37
C THR A 81 7.71 -7.05 5.25
N ASN A 82 8.51 -8.08 5.51
CA ASN A 82 8.84 -9.13 4.54
C ASN A 82 7.59 -9.92 4.11
N GLN A 83 6.66 -10.22 5.02
CA GLN A 83 5.39 -10.87 4.68
C GLN A 83 4.52 -10.00 3.75
N LEU A 84 4.44 -8.69 4.02
CA LEU A 84 3.71 -7.75 3.16
C LEU A 84 4.33 -7.65 1.77
N GLU A 85 5.66 -7.60 1.69
CA GLU A 85 6.40 -7.63 0.42
C GLU A 85 6.18 -8.93 -0.35
N ALA A 86 6.30 -10.09 0.32
CA ALA A 86 6.11 -11.39 -0.30
C ALA A 86 4.71 -11.53 -0.89
N HIS A 87 3.69 -11.08 -0.16
CA HIS A 87 2.31 -11.11 -0.65
C HIS A 87 2.08 -10.13 -1.82
N TYR A 88 2.73 -8.96 -1.82
CA TYR A 88 2.71 -8.05 -2.97
C TYR A 88 3.34 -8.66 -4.21
N LEU A 89 4.50 -9.31 -4.04
CA LEU A 89 5.22 -9.98 -5.13
C LEU A 89 4.45 -11.19 -5.67
N ALA A 90 3.68 -11.87 -4.81
CA ALA A 90 2.75 -12.92 -5.22
C ALA A 90 1.53 -12.39 -6.02
N GLY A 91 1.40 -11.07 -6.18
CA GLY A 91 0.27 -10.45 -6.89
C GLY A 91 -0.97 -10.22 -6.03
N GLY A 92 -0.85 -10.37 -4.71
CA GLY A 92 -1.95 -10.18 -3.77
C GLY A 92 -2.23 -8.71 -3.40
N ARG A 93 -3.39 -8.48 -2.80
CA ARG A 93 -3.89 -7.16 -2.41
C ARG A 93 -3.63 -6.89 -0.94
N ILE A 94 -2.43 -6.39 -0.63
CA ILE A 94 -2.00 -6.06 0.75
C ILE A 94 -3.05 -5.23 1.52
N THR A 95 -3.57 -4.16 0.89
CA THR A 95 -4.50 -3.24 1.54
C THR A 95 -5.82 -3.93 1.91
N ASN A 96 -6.26 -4.89 1.12
CA ASN A 96 -7.51 -5.62 1.38
C ASN A 96 -7.33 -6.57 2.57
N VAL A 97 -6.26 -7.35 2.56
CA VAL A 97 -5.90 -8.31 3.60
C VAL A 97 -5.71 -7.61 4.95
N VAL A 98 -4.91 -6.54 5.00
CA VAL A 98 -4.67 -5.81 6.26
C VAL A 98 -5.94 -5.20 6.81
N ARG A 99 -6.80 -4.62 5.97
CA ARG A 99 -8.10 -4.08 6.43
C ARG A 99 -9.02 -5.18 6.94
N ALA A 100 -9.06 -6.32 6.27
CA ALA A 100 -9.87 -7.46 6.68
C ALA A 100 -9.40 -8.02 8.03
N MET A 101 -8.09 -8.17 8.22
CA MET A 101 -7.53 -8.60 9.51
C MET A 101 -7.81 -7.62 10.64
N ILE A 102 -7.71 -6.31 10.39
CA ILE A 102 -8.07 -5.28 11.39
C ILE A 102 -9.56 -5.37 11.75
N ALA A 103 -10.43 -5.62 10.77
CA ALA A 103 -11.86 -5.78 11.03
C ALA A 103 -12.16 -7.08 11.79
N ALA A 104 -11.48 -8.17 11.44
CA ALA A 104 -11.61 -9.48 12.09
C ALA A 104 -11.16 -9.41 13.57
N ASP A 105 -10.01 -8.80 13.85
CA ASP A 105 -9.47 -8.61 15.19
C ASP A 105 -10.45 -7.82 16.09
N LYS A 106 -11.01 -6.72 15.56
CA LYS A 106 -12.05 -5.93 16.26
C LYS A 106 -13.33 -6.70 16.53
N ALA A 107 -13.67 -7.64 15.65
CA ALA A 107 -14.82 -8.53 15.80
C ALA A 107 -14.51 -9.81 16.58
N ARG A 108 -13.30 -9.96 17.12
CA ARG A 108 -12.80 -11.17 17.81
C ARG A 108 -12.89 -12.44 16.95
N ILE A 109 -12.71 -12.29 15.64
CA ILE A 109 -12.57 -13.40 14.71
C ILE A 109 -11.08 -13.72 14.58
N ASP A 110 -10.68 -14.94 14.94
CA ASP A 110 -9.31 -15.39 14.76
C ASP A 110 -9.03 -15.59 13.26
N LEU A 111 -8.20 -14.71 12.70
CA LEU A 111 -7.85 -14.72 11.29
C LEU A 111 -6.33 -14.56 11.15
N GLN A 112 -5.67 -15.68 10.88
CA GLN A 112 -4.22 -15.75 10.72
C GLN A 112 -3.78 -15.14 9.38
N TRP A 113 -2.53 -14.64 9.33
CA TRP A 113 -1.96 -13.98 8.14
C TRP A 113 -1.91 -14.94 6.94
N GLU A 114 -1.50 -16.18 7.17
CA GLU A 114 -1.35 -17.22 6.15
C GLU A 114 -2.70 -17.57 5.52
N THR A 115 -3.73 -17.74 6.35
CA THR A 115 -5.10 -17.97 5.88
C THR A 115 -5.63 -16.77 5.09
N SER A 116 -5.35 -15.56 5.58
CA SER A 116 -5.81 -14.34 4.92
C SER A 116 -5.22 -14.16 3.52
N THR A 117 -3.91 -14.38 3.40
CA THR A 117 -3.21 -14.29 2.12
C THR A 117 -3.61 -15.42 1.17
N ALA A 118 -3.84 -16.64 1.68
CA ALA A 118 -4.34 -17.75 0.88
C ALA A 118 -5.74 -17.47 0.28
N ILE A 119 -6.64 -16.88 1.07
CA ILE A 119 -7.99 -16.49 0.59
C ILE A 119 -7.90 -15.40 -0.49
N ASP A 120 -7.05 -14.39 -0.30
CA ASP A 120 -6.89 -13.32 -1.29
C ASP A 120 -6.26 -13.84 -2.59
N LEU A 121 -5.23 -14.70 -2.50
CA LEU A 121 -4.61 -15.35 -3.65
C LEU A 121 -5.55 -16.32 -4.38
N ALA A 122 -6.53 -16.91 -3.67
CA ALA A 122 -7.62 -17.68 -4.28
C ALA A 122 -8.63 -16.81 -5.04
N GLY A 123 -8.42 -15.48 -5.11
CA GLY A 123 -9.28 -14.54 -5.81
C GLY A 123 -10.59 -14.23 -5.08
N ARG A 124 -10.67 -14.52 -3.78
CA ARG A 124 -11.84 -14.20 -2.95
C ARG A 124 -11.67 -12.82 -2.30
N ASP A 125 -12.79 -12.10 -2.10
CA ASP A 125 -12.75 -10.86 -1.34
C ASP A 125 -12.87 -11.14 0.16
N ILE A 126 -11.70 -11.23 0.80
CA ILE A 126 -11.62 -11.46 2.24
C ILE A 126 -12.26 -10.32 3.06
N LEU A 127 -12.22 -9.08 2.57
CA LEU A 127 -12.78 -7.95 3.29
C LEU A 127 -14.31 -8.03 3.31
N ASP A 128 -14.93 -8.41 2.20
CA ASP A 128 -16.39 -8.60 2.14
C ASP A 128 -16.84 -9.80 2.99
N ALA A 129 -16.05 -10.88 3.00
CA ALA A 129 -16.30 -12.05 3.84
C ALA A 129 -16.29 -11.68 5.33
N VAL A 130 -15.25 -10.99 5.80
CA VAL A 130 -15.16 -10.54 7.20
C VAL A 130 -16.29 -9.57 7.52
N ARG A 131 -16.59 -8.60 6.65
CA ARG A 131 -17.70 -7.65 6.87
C ARG A 131 -19.03 -8.35 7.03
N THR A 132 -19.33 -9.33 6.19
CA THR A 132 -20.58 -10.10 6.28
C THR A 132 -20.65 -10.92 7.56
N SER A 133 -19.51 -11.32 8.14
CA SER A 133 -19.47 -11.96 9.46
C SER A 133 -19.72 -10.99 10.62
N VAL A 134 -19.34 -9.71 10.48
CA VAL A 134 -19.55 -8.69 11.52
C VAL A 134 -20.94 -8.06 11.44
N ASP A 135 -21.42 -7.79 10.23
CA ASP A 135 -22.72 -7.20 9.94
C ASP A 135 -23.47 -8.12 8.96
N PRO A 136 -24.26 -9.08 9.47
CA PRO A 136 -24.92 -10.07 8.63
C PRO A 136 -25.99 -9.41 7.77
N LYS A 137 -25.98 -9.73 6.48
CA LYS A 137 -27.01 -9.28 5.53
C LYS A 137 -28.33 -9.95 5.90
N VAL A 138 -29.32 -9.15 6.32
CA VAL A 138 -30.70 -9.64 6.52
C VAL A 138 -31.32 -9.84 5.15
N ILE A 139 -31.62 -11.09 4.80
CA ILE A 139 -32.40 -11.43 3.63
C ILE A 139 -33.81 -11.72 4.14
N ASP A 140 -34.76 -10.85 3.80
CA ASP A 140 -36.18 -11.10 4.07
C ASP A 140 -36.62 -12.32 3.26
N CYS A 141 -36.87 -13.42 3.97
CA CYS A 141 -37.45 -14.61 3.37
C CYS A 141 -38.91 -14.28 3.00
N PRO A 142 -39.32 -14.34 1.71
CA PRO A 142 -40.72 -14.24 1.36
C PRO A 142 -41.46 -15.43 2.00
N SER A 143 -42.60 -15.15 2.63
CA SER A 143 -43.39 -16.17 3.33
C SER A 143 -43.72 -17.36 2.42
N ALA A 144 -43.60 -18.58 2.94
CA ALA A 144 -43.90 -19.81 2.19
C ALA A 144 -45.36 -19.88 1.69
N THR A 145 -46.26 -19.10 2.28
CA THR A 145 -47.68 -18.99 1.92
C THR A 145 -47.94 -17.97 0.80
N GLY A 146 -46.95 -17.14 0.45
CA GLY A 146 -47.00 -16.24 -0.69
C GLY A 146 -46.83 -17.02 -1.99
N GLY A 147 -47.91 -17.64 -2.47
CA GLY A 147 -47.94 -18.35 -3.74
C GLY A 147 -47.33 -17.50 -4.86
N LYS A 148 -46.41 -18.09 -5.62
CA LYS A 148 -45.85 -17.47 -6.82
C LYS A 148 -47.01 -17.05 -7.74
N LYS A 149 -47.21 -15.75 -7.96
CA LYS A 149 -47.87 -15.27 -9.18
C LYS A 149 -46.86 -15.42 -10.32
N THR A 150 -46.73 -16.64 -10.83
CA THR A 150 -46.20 -16.87 -12.18
C THR A 150 -47.24 -16.37 -13.18
N ILE A 151 -46.86 -15.38 -13.98
CA ILE A 151 -47.45 -15.06 -15.29
C ILE A 151 -46.56 -15.64 -16.37
#